data_AF-A0A2T2UEF8-F1
#
_entry.id   AF-A0A2T2UEF8-F1
#
_cell.length_a   1.000
_cell.length_b   1.000
_cell.length_c   1.000
_cell.angle_alpha   90.00
_cell.angle_beta   90.00
_cell.angle_gamma   90.00
#
_symmetry.space_group_name_H-M   'P 1'
#
loop_
_entity.id
_entity.type
_entity.pdbx_description
1 polymer ?
#
loop_
_entity_poly.entity_id
_entity_poly.type
_entity_poly.pdbx_seq_one_letter_code
_entity_poly.pdbx_strand_id
1 'polypeptide(L)'
;RDGRLYGRGTADMKGALAAAMHAFRDAHEVVGGAVRHAIDRGCDLAELSLDELRQFSSAIEADVFDVLTLAGSTASRDHLGGTAPRQVETAVARARERIDTVLGASPPPRPSG
;
A
#
# COMPACT_ATOMS: atom_id res chain seq x y z
N ARG A 1 -42.17 3.84 -18.22
CA ARG A 1 -41.81 3.75 -16.79
C ARG A 1 -40.46 3.03 -16.74
N ASP A 2 -39.32 3.72 -16.54
CA ASP A 2 -38.04 3.05 -16.18
C ASP A 2 -36.93 4.02 -15.70
N GLY A 3 -37.30 5.12 -15.03
CA GLY A 3 -36.32 6.02 -14.39
C GLY A 3 -35.86 5.59 -13.00
N ARG A 4 -36.49 4.57 -12.40
CA ARG A 4 -36.24 4.13 -11.00
C ARG A 4 -35.08 3.15 -10.85
N LEU A 5 -34.66 2.49 -11.93
CA LEU A 5 -33.59 1.47 -11.90
C LEU A 5 -32.20 2.13 -12.02
N TYR A 6 -32.04 3.14 -12.88
CA TYR A 6 -30.78 3.88 -13.06
C TYR A 6 -30.40 4.76 -11.85
N GLY A 7 -31.39 5.28 -11.10
CA GLY A 7 -31.15 6.09 -9.90
C GLY A 7 -30.70 5.27 -8.67
N ARG A 8 -31.06 3.99 -8.61
CA ARG A 8 -30.75 3.14 -7.45
C ARG A 8 -29.28 2.73 -7.44
N GLY A 9 -28.76 2.23 -8.57
CA GLY A 9 -27.35 1.85 -8.67
C GLY A 9 -26.38 3.02 -8.45
N THR A 10 -26.73 4.23 -8.90
CA THR A 10 -25.91 5.43 -8.65
C THR A 10 -25.96 5.90 -7.20
N ALA A 11 -27.10 5.77 -6.51
CA ALA A 11 -27.21 6.06 -5.09
C ALA A 11 -26.48 5.02 -4.23
N ASP A 12 -26.60 3.73 -4.56
CA ASP A 12 -25.92 2.63 -3.85
C ASP A 12 -24.40 2.75 -3.98
N MET A 13 -23.88 3.05 -5.18
CA MET A 13 -22.45 3.30 -5.40
C MET A 13 -21.95 4.50 -4.59
N LYS A 14 -22.70 5.61 -4.57
CA LYS A 14 -22.37 6.78 -3.75
C LYS A 14 -22.36 6.43 -2.25
N GLY A 15 -23.34 5.65 -1.80
CA GLY A 15 -23.42 5.17 -0.42
C GLY A 15 -22.22 4.30 -0.03
N ALA A 16 -21.84 3.35 -0.89
CA ALA A 16 -20.68 2.49 -0.66
C ALA A 16 -19.36 3.28 -0.60
N LEU A 17 -19.18 4.25 -1.50
CA LEU A 17 -17.98 5.10 -1.50
C LEU A 17 -17.95 6.00 -0.25
N ALA A 18 -19.08 6.61 0.14
CA ALA A 18 -19.16 7.43 1.34
C ALA A 18 -18.86 6.61 2.61
N ALA A 19 -19.37 5.38 2.71
CA ALA A 19 -19.09 4.47 3.81
C ALA A 19 -17.60 4.10 3.86
N ALA A 20 -16.97 3.78 2.71
CA ALA A 20 -15.54 3.51 2.64
C ALA A 20 -14.69 4.73 3.05
N MET A 21 -15.06 5.93 2.61
CA MET A 21 -14.38 7.17 3.00
C MET A 21 -14.52 7.46 4.49
N HIS A 22 -15.67 7.13 5.10
CA HIS A 22 -15.88 7.28 6.54
C HIS A 22 -15.01 6.30 7.32
N ALA A 23 -15.05 5.01 6.96
CA ALA A 23 -14.19 4.00 7.58
C ALA A 23 -12.70 4.35 7.48
N PHE A 24 -12.26 4.92 6.35
CA PHE A 24 -10.89 5.41 6.19
C PHE A 24 -10.56 6.57 7.13
N ARG A 25 -11.47 7.53 7.28
CA ARG A 25 -11.31 8.65 8.22
C ARG A 25 -11.18 8.16 9.65
N ASP A 26 -12.06 7.25 10.07
CA ASP A 26 -12.06 6.70 11.43
C ASP A 26 -10.76 5.94 11.70
N ALA A 27 -10.31 5.10 10.76
CA ALA A 27 -9.02 4.42 10.85
C ALA A 27 -7.85 5.42 10.97
N HIS A 28 -7.87 6.51 10.20
CA HIS A 28 -6.84 7.54 10.28
C HIS A 28 -6.83 8.27 11.63
N GLU A 29 -7.99 8.54 12.22
CA GLU A 29 -8.08 9.15 13.56
C GLU A 29 -7.53 8.22 14.66
N VAL A 30 -7.88 6.94 14.61
CA VAL A 30 -7.36 5.89 15.52
C VAL A 30 -5.84 5.81 15.44
N VAL A 31 -5.29 5.70 14.22
CA VAL A 31 -3.84 5.63 14.00
C VAL A 31 -3.15 6.93 14.44
N GLY A 32 -3.75 8.09 14.14
CA GLY A 32 -3.22 9.39 14.58
C GLY A 32 -3.15 9.52 16.10
N GLY A 33 -4.15 9.02 16.81
CA GLY A 33 -4.17 8.95 18.27
C GLY A 33 -3.06 8.05 18.82
N ALA A 34 -2.91 6.84 18.25
CA ALA A 34 -1.89 5.89 18.66
C ALA A 34 -0.46 6.43 18.42
N VAL A 35 -0.22 7.07 17.27
CA VAL A 35 1.07 7.72 16.95
C VAL A 35 1.36 8.86 17.92
N ARG A 36 0.36 9.71 18.21
CA ARG A 36 0.52 10.79 19.19
C ARG A 36 0.88 10.24 20.56
N HIS A 37 0.24 9.17 20.99
CA HIS A 37 0.53 8.51 22.26
C HIS A 37 1.95 7.93 22.31
N ALA A 38 2.43 7.31 21.23
CA ALA A 38 3.80 6.84 21.12
C ALA A 38 4.81 8.00 21.22
N ILE A 39 4.55 9.11 20.52
CA ILE A 39 5.37 10.32 20.58
C ILE A 39 5.41 10.91 22.00
N ASP A 40 4.27 11.02 22.66
CA ASP A 40 4.18 11.58 24.02
C ASP A 40 4.95 10.72 25.05
N ARG A 41 5.08 9.41 24.79
CA ARG A 41 5.88 8.47 25.59
C ARG A 41 7.35 8.41 25.18
N GLY A 42 7.72 8.96 24.03
CA GLY A 42 9.06 8.89 23.48
C GLY A 42 9.45 7.50 22.96
N CYS A 43 8.48 6.71 22.48
CA CYS A 43 8.70 5.40 21.88
C CYS A 43 8.13 5.34 20.45
N ASP A 44 8.50 4.32 19.68
CA ASP A 44 7.91 4.03 18.38
C ASP A 44 6.50 3.40 18.54
N LEU A 45 5.66 3.54 17.52
CA LEU A 45 4.34 2.90 17.46
C LEU A 45 4.45 1.37 17.56
N ALA A 46 5.52 0.79 17.01
CA ALA A 46 5.81 -0.64 17.09
C ALA A 46 6.22 -1.12 18.50
N GLU A 47 6.57 -0.20 19.40
CA GLU A 47 6.94 -0.51 20.80
C GLU A 47 5.73 -0.48 21.74
N LEU A 48 4.56 -0.02 21.28
CA LEU A 48 3.32 -0.07 22.06
C LEU A 48 2.81 -1.51 22.15
N SER A 49 2.29 -1.88 23.32
CA SER A 49 1.66 -3.19 23.50
C SER A 49 0.30 -3.28 22.79
N LEU A 50 -0.15 -4.50 22.50
CA LEU A 50 -1.47 -4.72 21.90
C LEU A 50 -2.60 -4.12 22.75
N ASP A 51 -2.49 -4.21 24.07
CA ASP A 51 -3.49 -3.66 24.99
C ASP A 51 -3.55 -2.13 24.92
N GLU A 52 -2.41 -1.47 24.71
CA GLU A 52 -2.36 -0.01 24.50
C GLU A 52 -2.95 0.39 23.16
N LEU A 53 -2.64 -0.35 22.09
CA LEU A 53 -3.25 -0.11 20.78
C LEU A 53 -4.77 -0.35 20.81
N ARG A 54 -5.24 -1.37 21.55
CA ARG A 54 -6.66 -1.67 21.74
C ARG A 54 -7.44 -0.60 22.49
N GLN A 55 -6.77 0.32 23.20
CA GLN A 55 -7.43 1.49 23.79
C GLN A 55 -7.95 2.45 22.70
N PHE A 56 -7.32 2.47 21.52
CA PHE A 56 -7.73 3.31 20.40
C PHE A 56 -8.78 2.63 19.53
N SER A 57 -8.69 1.32 19.33
CA SER A 57 -9.71 0.54 18.63
C SER A 57 -9.65 -0.94 18.99
N SER A 58 -10.81 -1.51 19.31
CA SER A 58 -10.96 -2.95 19.54
C SER A 58 -10.79 -3.79 18.27
N ALA A 59 -10.74 -3.16 17.10
CA ALA A 59 -10.48 -3.84 15.83
C ALA A 59 -8.98 -4.12 15.61
N ILE A 60 -8.10 -3.60 16.47
CA ILE A 60 -6.66 -3.85 16.39
C ILE A 60 -6.35 -5.20 17.04
N GLU A 61 -5.82 -6.10 16.22
CA GLU A 61 -5.41 -7.44 16.61
C GLU A 61 -3.89 -7.58 16.53
N ALA A 62 -3.37 -8.74 16.99
CA ALA A 62 -1.92 -8.98 17.08
C ALA A 62 -1.22 -8.97 15.70
N ASP A 63 -1.95 -9.16 14.61
CA ASP A 63 -1.45 -9.09 13.23
C ASP A 63 -0.99 -7.67 12.82
N VAL A 64 -1.36 -6.64 13.59
CA VAL A 64 -0.89 -5.27 13.36
C VAL A 64 0.63 -5.15 13.44
N PHE A 65 1.30 -5.97 14.27
CA PHE A 65 2.74 -5.92 14.40
C PHE A 65 3.46 -6.43 13.15
N ASP A 66 2.83 -7.30 12.36
CA ASP A 66 3.43 -7.82 11.12
C ASP A 66 3.62 -6.70 10.09
N VAL A 67 2.69 -5.74 10.03
CA VAL A 67 2.77 -4.58 9.11
C VAL A 67 3.60 -3.41 9.65
N LEU A 68 3.81 -3.36 10.97
CA LEU A 68 4.61 -2.32 11.64
C LEU A 68 6.13 -2.59 11.59
N THR A 69 6.57 -3.74 11.07
CA THR A 69 7.99 -4.01 10.84
C THR A 69 8.50 -3.40 9.53
N LEU A 70 9.80 -3.07 9.48
CA LEU A 70 10.47 -2.59 8.25
C LEU A 70 10.30 -3.58 7.07
N ALA A 71 10.37 -4.88 7.38
CA ALA A 71 10.17 -5.96 6.42
C ALA A 71 8.70 -6.07 5.97
N GLY A 72 7.73 -5.94 6.87
CA GLY A 72 6.30 -5.91 6.55
C GLY A 72 5.89 -4.70 5.72
N SER A 73 6.42 -3.52 6.04
CA SER A 73 6.16 -2.28 5.29
C SER A 73 6.67 -2.36 3.84
N THR A 74 7.84 -2.97 3.62
CA THR A 74 8.39 -3.17 2.28
C THR A 74 7.72 -4.32 1.53
N ALA A 75 7.39 -5.43 2.20
CA ALA A 75 6.70 -6.57 1.61
C ALA A 75 5.24 -6.26 1.22
N SER A 76 4.55 -5.37 1.94
CA SER A 76 3.16 -4.97 1.62
C SER A 76 3.04 -4.24 0.29
N ARG A 77 4.14 -3.68 -0.24
CA ARG A 77 4.19 -3.02 -1.55
C ARG A 77 4.44 -4.03 -2.69
N ASP A 78 3.73 -5.17 -2.70
CA ASP A 78 3.78 -6.19 -3.76
C ASP A 78 2.80 -5.89 -4.91
N HIS A 79 2.78 -4.64 -5.38
CA HIS A 79 2.11 -4.26 -6.63
C HIS A 79 3.15 -4.08 -7.75
N LEU A 80 2.71 -4.07 -9.00
CA LEU A 80 3.61 -3.93 -10.16
C LEU A 80 4.43 -2.63 -10.04
N GLY A 81 5.75 -2.75 -9.85
CA GLY A 81 6.65 -1.62 -9.64
C GLY A 81 6.82 -1.17 -8.18
N GLY A 82 6.26 -1.91 -7.23
CA GLY A 82 6.47 -1.69 -5.80
C GLY A 82 7.82 -2.21 -5.30
N THR A 83 8.14 -1.94 -4.03
CA THR A 83 9.44 -2.25 -3.42
C THR A 83 9.47 -3.61 -2.71
N ALA A 84 8.44 -4.44 -2.89
CA ALA A 84 8.47 -5.80 -2.35
C ALA A 84 9.67 -6.57 -2.94
N PRO A 85 10.34 -7.43 -2.15
CA PRO A 85 11.52 -8.18 -2.61
C PRO A 85 11.29 -8.92 -3.94
N ARG A 86 10.12 -9.53 -4.11
CA ARG A 86 9.71 -10.22 -5.36
C ARG A 86 9.61 -9.28 -6.57
N GLN A 87 9.12 -8.06 -6.39
CA GLN A 87 9.03 -7.06 -7.45
C GLN A 87 10.43 -6.57 -7.85
N VAL A 88 11.33 -6.41 -6.89
CA VAL A 88 12.73 -6.03 -7.14
C VAL A 88 13.46 -7.13 -7.92
N GLU A 89 13.32 -8.40 -7.53
CA GLU A 89 13.90 -9.53 -8.28
C GLU A 89 13.40 -9.59 -9.73
N THR A 90 12.09 -9.42 -9.91
CA THR A 90 11.46 -9.37 -11.25
C THR A 90 11.98 -8.19 -12.08
N ALA A 91 12.15 -7.03 -11.46
CA ALA A 91 12.69 -5.84 -12.12
C ALA A 91 14.16 -6.04 -12.53
N VAL A 92 14.98 -6.68 -11.68
CA VAL A 92 16.38 -7.01 -11.98
C VAL A 92 16.47 -7.99 -13.14
N ALA A 93 15.62 -9.02 -13.19
CA ALA A 93 15.58 -9.96 -14.31
C ALA A 93 15.26 -9.25 -15.64
N ARG A 94 14.23 -8.39 -15.66
CA ARG A 94 13.88 -7.58 -16.84
C ARG A 94 14.98 -6.60 -17.25
N ALA A 95 15.67 -5.99 -16.28
CA ALA A 95 16.78 -5.10 -16.55
C ALA A 95 17.97 -5.83 -17.19
N ARG A 96 18.28 -7.05 -16.72
CA ARG A 96 19.31 -7.91 -17.33
C ARG A 96 18.98 -8.29 -18.76
N GLU A 97 17.75 -8.71 -19.04
CA GLU A 97 17.28 -8.98 -20.41
C GLU A 97 17.43 -7.76 -21.33
N ARG A 98 17.10 -6.56 -20.84
CA ARG A 98 17.27 -5.32 -21.60
C ARG A 98 18.72 -4.99 -21.89
N ILE A 99 19.62 -5.22 -20.92
CA ILE A 99 21.06 -5.00 -21.10
C ILE A 99 21.61 -6.00 -22.10
N ASP A 100 21.27 -7.28 -22.01
CA ASP A 100 21.67 -8.29 -22.99
C ASP A 100 21.15 -7.98 -24.40
N THR A 101 19.91 -7.50 -24.50
CA THR A 101 19.33 -7.07 -25.79
C THR A 101 20.10 -5.90 -26.39
N VAL A 102 20.52 -4.92 -25.56
CA VAL A 102 21.29 -3.75 -26.00
C VAL A 102 22.75 -4.10 -26.33
N LEU A 103 23.37 -5.01 -25.58
CA LEU A 103 24.75 -5.46 -25.81
C LEU A 103 24.86 -6.48 -26.96
N GLY A 104 23.80 -7.23 -27.25
CA GLY A 104 23.70 -8.15 -28.38
C GLY A 104 23.28 -7.48 -29.70
N ALA A 105 22.71 -6.28 -29.66
CA ALA A 105 22.38 -5.50 -30.84
C ALA A 105 23.63 -4.81 -31.39
N SER A 106 24.17 -5.32 -32.51
CA SER A 106 25.23 -4.63 -33.25
C SER A 106 24.71 -3.25 -33.70
N PRO A 107 25.46 -2.15 -33.49
CA PRO A 107 25.02 -0.83 -33.88
C PRO A 107 24.75 -0.78 -35.40
N PRO A 108 23.70 -0.07 -35.86
CA PRO A 108 23.38 0.00 -37.28
C PRO A 108 24.59 0.56 -38.06
N PRO A 109 24.91 0.01 -39.25
CA PRO A 109 26.06 0.46 -40.03
C PRO A 109 25.91 1.95 -40.34
N ARG A 110 27.00 2.72 -40.12
CA ARG A 110 27.03 4.15 -40.41
C ARG A 110 26.81 4.38 -41.91
N PRO A 111 26.06 5.42 -42.31
CA PRO A 111 25.85 5.72 -43.72
C PRO A 111 27.18 6.06 -44.38
N SER A 112 27.53 5.31 -45.42
CA SER A 112 28.64 5.59 -46.31
C SER A 112 28.33 6.88 -47.08
N GLY A 113 29.14 7.91 -46.86
CA GLY A 113 29.18 9.10 -47.73
C GLY A 113 29.93 8.82 -49.02
#